data_AF-A0A060CBW8-F1
#
_entry.id   AF-A0A060CBW8-F1
#
_cell.length_a   1.000
_cell.length_b   1.000
_cell.length_c   1.000
_cell.angle_alpha   90.00
_cell.angle_beta   90.00
_cell.angle_gamma   90.00
#
_symmetry.space_group_name_H-M   'P 1'
#
loop_
_entity.id
_entity.type
_entity.pdbx_description
1 polymer ?
#
loop_
_entity_poly.entity_id
_entity_poly.type
_entity_poly.pdbx_seq_one_letter_code
_entity_poly.pdbx_strand_id
1 'polypeptide(L)'
;QRAEVYDRHGQLIGRLEGDNRIPVPFERIDPKLVAAILAREDSRFEHHRGFDLRGFARSLLRNLREARLVQGGSTVTMQLARNTWNLGDESLRGEIRRKLFEIFLALR
;
A
#
# COMPACT_ATOMS: atom_id res chain seq x y z
N GLN A 1 0.87 6.35 -23.98
CA GLN A 1 1.16 7.79 -24.05
C GLN A 1 -0.05 8.53 -23.51
N ARG A 2 0.12 9.57 -22.68
CA ARG A 2 -1.00 10.26 -21.99
C ARG A 2 -1.36 11.53 -22.75
N ALA A 3 -2.63 11.80 -22.99
CA ALA A 3 -3.09 13.08 -23.49
C ALA A 3 -3.29 14.05 -22.31
N GLU A 4 -2.51 15.13 -22.28
CA GLU A 4 -2.57 16.19 -21.27
C GLU A 4 -3.33 17.40 -21.81
N VAL A 5 -4.20 17.98 -20.99
CA VAL A 5 -5.01 19.15 -21.33
C VAL A 5 -4.47 20.35 -20.57
N TYR A 6 -4.11 21.39 -21.31
CA TYR A 6 -3.55 22.62 -20.78
C TYR A 6 -4.51 23.78 -21.00
N ASP A 7 -4.52 24.74 -20.08
CA ASP A 7 -5.23 26.01 -20.26
C ASP A 7 -4.44 26.93 -21.20
N ARG A 8 -5.01 28.10 -21.49
CA ARG A 8 -4.37 29.10 -22.37
C ARG A 8 -3.08 29.71 -21.81
N HIS A 9 -2.79 29.48 -20.53
CA HIS A 9 -1.59 29.93 -19.83
C HIS A 9 -0.56 28.80 -19.65
N GLY A 10 -0.84 27.59 -20.18
CA GLY A 10 0.03 26.43 -20.04
C GLY A 10 -0.07 25.74 -18.68
N GLN A 11 -1.08 26.05 -17.84
CA GLN A 11 -1.37 25.26 -16.65
C GLN A 11 -2.07 23.96 -17.02
N LEU A 12 -1.62 22.86 -16.42
CA LEU A 12 -2.25 21.55 -16.58
C LEU A 12 -3.65 21.58 -15.93
N ILE A 13 -4.70 21.47 -16.75
CA ILE A 13 -6.10 21.34 -16.31
C ILE A 13 -6.39 19.90 -15.91
N GLY A 14 -5.87 18.93 -16.67
CA GLY A 14 -6.15 17.52 -16.44
C GLY A 14 -5.58 16.61 -17.51
N ARG A 15 -5.84 15.30 -17.38
CA ARG A 15 -5.42 14.28 -18.35
C ARG A 15 -6.64 13.46 -18.77
N LEU A 16 -6.75 13.17 -20.06
CA LEU A 16 -7.97 12.58 -20.65
C LEU A 16 -8.11 11.06 -20.38
N GLU A 17 -7.00 10.35 -20.08
CA GLU A 17 -7.04 8.90 -19.77
C GLU A 17 -6.02 8.50 -18.68
N GLY A 18 -6.45 7.60 -17.78
CA GLY A 18 -5.64 6.98 -16.71
C GLY A 18 -5.95 7.48 -15.29
N ASP A 19 -5.45 6.78 -14.27
CA ASP A 19 -5.55 7.20 -12.87
C ASP A 19 -5.02 8.64 -12.69
N ASN A 20 -5.75 9.47 -11.94
CA ASN A 20 -5.34 10.84 -11.61
C ASN A 20 -4.15 10.83 -10.62
N ARG A 21 -2.95 10.58 -11.14
CA ARG A 21 -1.69 10.50 -10.37
C ARG A 21 -0.64 11.41 -10.96
N ILE A 22 -0.02 12.21 -10.10
CA ILE A 22 1.16 13.02 -10.41
C ILE A 22 2.37 12.31 -9.80
N PRO A 23 3.34 11.85 -10.61
CA PRO A 23 4.56 11.28 -10.06
C PRO A 23 5.36 12.38 -9.33
N VAL A 24 5.69 12.13 -8.06
CA VAL A 24 6.48 13.04 -7.23
C VAL A 24 7.78 12.31 -6.84
N PRO A 25 8.96 12.87 -7.13
CA PRO A 25 10.22 12.32 -6.64
C PRO A 25 10.22 12.21 -5.12
N PHE A 26 10.80 11.14 -4.57
CA PHE A 26 10.78 10.88 -3.14
C PHE A 26 11.40 12.02 -2.32
N GLU A 27 12.42 12.68 -2.87
CA GLU A 27 13.15 13.79 -2.26
C GLU A 27 12.30 15.06 -2.11
N ARG A 28 11.16 15.14 -2.82
CA ARG A 28 10.20 16.24 -2.71
C ARG A 28 9.08 15.97 -1.71
N ILE A 29 9.05 14.80 -1.08
CA ILE A 29 8.05 14.43 -0.08
C ILE A 29 8.54 14.90 1.29
N ASP A 30 7.67 15.57 2.06
CA ASP A 30 7.99 15.96 3.44
C ASP A 30 8.33 14.70 4.26
N PRO A 31 9.53 14.64 4.88
CA PRO A 31 9.92 13.50 5.71
C PRO A 31 8.92 13.18 6.83
N LYS A 32 8.18 14.17 7.33
CA LYS A 32 7.13 13.97 8.35
C LYS A 32 5.96 13.17 7.80
N LEU A 33 5.61 13.35 6.52
CA LEU A 33 4.56 12.57 5.88
C LEU A 33 4.99 11.10 5.75
N VAL A 34 6.23 10.85 5.32
CA VAL A 34 6.80 9.51 5.26
C VAL A 34 6.78 8.85 6.63
N ALA A 35 7.28 9.55 7.65
CA ALA A 35 7.31 9.06 9.03
C ALA A 35 5.89 8.76 9.57
N ALA A 36 4.91 9.61 9.28
CA ALA A 36 3.52 9.41 9.69
C ALA A 36 2.90 8.17 9.04
N ILE A 37 3.13 7.95 7.74
CA ILE A 37 2.65 6.77 7.03
C ILE A 37 3.32 5.51 7.59
N LEU A 38 4.64 5.50 7.76
CA LEU A 38 5.35 4.36 8.34
C LEU A 38 4.86 4.09 9.77
N ALA A 39 4.69 5.10 10.62
CA ALA A 39 4.18 4.90 11.98
C ALA A 39 2.77 4.27 12.01
N ARG A 40 1.92 4.61 11.04
CA ARG A 40 0.52 4.17 10.97
C ARG A 40 0.34 2.81 10.31
N GLU A 41 1.07 2.56 9.22
CA GLU A 41 0.88 1.40 8.34
C GLU A 41 1.97 0.34 8.55
N ASP A 42 3.21 0.75 8.84
CA ASP A 42 4.35 -0.16 8.87
C ASP A 42 5.51 0.34 9.75
N SER A 43 5.27 0.35 11.07
CA SER A 43 6.21 0.93 12.07
C SER A 43 7.59 0.26 12.11
N ARG A 44 7.72 -0.92 11.48
CA ARG A 44 8.95 -1.73 11.46
C ARG A 44 9.52 -1.87 10.05
N PHE A 45 9.12 -1.01 9.12
CA PHE A 45 9.51 -1.05 7.71
C PHE A 45 11.00 -1.35 7.49
N GLU A 46 11.88 -0.60 8.18
CA GLU A 46 13.35 -0.74 8.09
C GLU A 46 13.90 -2.07 8.66
N HIS A 47 13.09 -2.84 9.39
CA HIS A 47 13.50 -4.03 10.12
C HIS A 47 13.02 -5.34 9.48
N HIS A 48 12.41 -5.28 8.30
CA HIS A 48 11.97 -6.46 7.57
C HIS A 48 12.12 -6.30 6.06
N ARG A 49 12.18 -7.42 5.34
CA ARG A 49 12.31 -7.45 3.88
C ARG A 49 10.94 -7.62 3.23
N GLY A 50 10.11 -6.58 3.33
CA GLY A 50 8.77 -6.55 2.73
C GLY A 50 7.65 -7.28 3.48
N PHE A 51 7.93 -8.22 4.39
CA PHE A 51 6.92 -8.84 5.26
C PHE A 51 7.35 -8.85 6.74
N ASP A 52 6.57 -8.18 7.61
CA ASP A 52 6.79 -8.22 9.07
C ASP A 52 6.09 -9.43 9.69
N LEU A 53 6.79 -10.57 9.78
CA LEU A 53 6.26 -11.76 10.45
C LEU A 53 5.85 -11.47 11.91
N ARG A 54 6.62 -10.64 12.62
CA ARG A 54 6.33 -10.32 14.03
C ARG A 54 5.10 -9.43 14.13
N GLY A 55 4.99 -8.41 13.29
CA GLY A 55 3.82 -7.52 13.19
C GLY A 55 2.55 -8.26 12.81
N PHE A 56 2.65 -9.12 11.80
CA PHE A 56 1.55 -9.95 11.33
C PHE A 56 1.04 -10.88 12.44
N ALA A 57 1.93 -11.66 13.08
CA ALA A 57 1.56 -12.56 14.16
C ALA A 57 0.93 -11.82 15.36
N ARG A 58 1.48 -10.66 15.75
CA ARG A 58 0.89 -9.82 16.81
C ARG A 58 -0.51 -9.35 16.46
N SER A 59 -0.72 -8.91 15.21
CA SER A 59 -2.03 -8.42 14.75
C SER A 59 -3.07 -9.53 14.72
N LEU A 60 -2.70 -10.72 14.27
CA LEU A 60 -3.55 -11.91 14.27
C LEU A 60 -3.96 -12.29 15.70
N LEU A 61 -3.00 -12.38 16.62
CA LEU A 61 -3.28 -12.71 18.02
C LEU A 61 -4.23 -11.69 18.66
N ARG A 62 -4.05 -10.39 18.37
CA ARG A 62 -4.92 -9.33 18.90
C ARG A 62 -6.33 -9.40 18.32
N ASN A 63 -6.47 -9.61 17.02
CA ASN A 63 -7.77 -9.75 16.37
C ASN A 63 -8.54 -11.00 16.85
N LEU A 64 -7.83 -12.10 17.09
CA LEU A 64 -8.42 -13.32 17.67
C LEU A 64 -8.91 -13.09 19.10
N ARG A 65 -8.12 -12.43 19.94
CA ARG A 65 -8.52 -12.09 21.33
C ARG A 65 -9.73 -11.17 21.39
N GLU A 66 -9.80 -10.20 20.48
CA GLU A 66 -10.89 -9.22 20.41
C GLU A 66 -12.09 -9.72 19.60
N ALA A 67 -12.00 -10.92 19.00
CA ALA A 67 -12.98 -11.50 18.08
C ALA A 67 -13.45 -10.55 16.95
N ARG A 68 -12.61 -9.57 16.59
CA ARG A 68 -12.86 -8.57 15.54
C ARG A 68 -11.55 -8.04 14.97
N LEU A 69 -11.62 -7.44 13.78
CA LEU A 69 -10.47 -6.77 13.17
C LEU A 69 -10.17 -5.44 13.90
N VAL A 70 -9.14 -5.45 14.76
CA VAL A 70 -8.68 -4.26 15.51
C VAL A 70 -7.33 -3.76 14.99
N GLN A 71 -6.51 -4.65 14.44
CA GLN A 71 -5.18 -4.32 13.92
C GLN A 71 -4.95 -4.93 12.53
N GLY A 72 -4.46 -4.11 11.61
CA GLY A 72 -3.93 -4.57 10.32
C GLY A 72 -2.53 -5.16 10.45
N GLY A 73 -2.24 -6.22 9.69
CA GLY A 73 -0.94 -6.89 9.66
C GLY A 73 -0.18 -6.74 8.33
N SER A 74 -0.64 -5.88 7.43
CA SER A 74 -0.02 -5.64 6.12
C SER A 74 1.14 -4.67 6.23
N THR A 75 2.21 -4.88 5.46
CA THR A 75 3.30 -3.91 5.28
C THR A 75 3.03 -2.98 4.09
N VAL A 76 3.77 -1.88 3.97
CA VAL A 76 3.68 -1.00 2.79
C VAL A 76 4.03 -1.77 1.51
N THR A 77 5.01 -2.68 1.56
CA THR A 77 5.40 -3.51 0.40
C THR A 77 4.30 -4.48 -0.03
N MET A 78 3.57 -5.08 0.92
CA MET A 78 2.41 -5.92 0.59
C MET A 78 1.29 -5.11 -0.04
N GLN A 79 1.04 -3.90 0.45
CA GLN A 79 0.04 -3.00 -0.13
C GLN A 79 0.44 -2.55 -1.53
N LEU A 80 1.73 -2.29 -1.76
CA LEU A 80 2.27 -2.04 -3.09
C LEU A 80 2.05 -3.24 -4.02
N ALA A 81 2.33 -4.47 -3.55
CA ALA A 81 2.07 -5.68 -4.32
C ALA A 81 0.57 -5.87 -4.65
N ARG A 82 -0.32 -5.61 -3.70
CA ARG A 82 -1.77 -5.64 -3.96
C ARG A 82 -2.16 -4.64 -5.05
N ASN A 83 -1.70 -3.40 -4.95
CA ASN A 83 -2.09 -2.30 -5.83
C ASN A 83 -1.50 -2.45 -7.24
N THR A 84 -0.26 -2.93 -7.36
CA THR A 84 0.41 -3.08 -8.66
C THR A 84 -0.12 -4.27 -9.45
N TRP A 85 -0.48 -5.37 -8.78
CA TRP A 85 -1.01 -6.56 -9.45
C TRP A 85 -2.54 -6.65 -9.43
N ASN A 86 -3.21 -5.61 -8.93
CA ASN A 86 -4.67 -5.51 -8.82
C ASN A 86 -5.30 -6.80 -8.26
N LEU A 87 -4.74 -7.30 -7.15
CA LEU A 87 -5.17 -8.55 -6.53
C LEU A 87 -6.53 -8.32 -5.85
N GLY A 88 -7.63 -8.39 -6.61
CA GLY A 88 -9.00 -8.17 -6.15
C GLY A 88 -9.83 -9.46 -6.12
N ASP A 89 -10.28 -9.86 -4.92
CA ASP A 89 -11.27 -10.92 -4.69
C ASP A 89 -11.83 -10.71 -3.27
N GLU A 90 -13.12 -10.38 -3.16
CA GLU A 90 -13.78 -10.06 -1.88
C GLU A 90 -14.34 -11.30 -1.16
N SER A 91 -14.24 -12.49 -1.78
CA SER A 91 -14.61 -13.73 -1.10
C SER A 91 -13.59 -14.07 -0.02
N LEU A 92 -14.02 -14.66 1.11
CA LEU A 92 -13.11 -15.10 2.20
C LEU A 92 -11.93 -15.95 1.69
N ARG A 93 -12.17 -16.87 0.75
CA ARG A 93 -11.11 -17.69 0.13
C ARG A 93 -10.20 -16.85 -0.76
N GLY A 94 -10.78 -15.91 -1.49
CA GLY A 94 -10.09 -14.91 -2.30
C GLY A 94 -9.17 -14.01 -1.48
N GLU A 95 -9.61 -13.56 -0.31
CA GLU A 95 -8.81 -12.72 0.58
C GLU A 95 -7.56 -13.43 1.10
N ILE A 96 -7.70 -14.71 1.47
CA ILE A 96 -6.57 -15.55 1.90
C ILE A 96 -5.58 -15.70 0.74
N ARG A 97 -6.08 -16.07 -0.44
CA ARG A 97 -5.23 -16.23 -1.64
C ARG A 97 -4.50 -14.92 -1.95
N ARG A 98 -5.23 -13.79 -1.97
CA ARG A 98 -4.66 -12.44 -2.15
C ARG A 98 -3.55 -12.18 -1.14
N LYS A 99 -3.77 -12.46 0.15
CA LYS A 99 -2.76 -12.24 1.19
C LYS A 99 -1.50 -13.07 0.96
N LEU A 100 -1.63 -14.32 0.53
CA LEU A 100 -0.50 -15.17 0.19
C LEU A 100 0.30 -14.62 -0.99
N PHE A 101 -0.38 -14.14 -2.04
CA PHE A 101 0.28 -13.49 -3.17
C PHE A 101 0.97 -12.19 -2.80
N GLU A 102 0.36 -11.35 -1.95
CA GLU A 102 0.98 -10.14 -1.40
C GLU A 102 2.29 -10.48 -0.66
N ILE A 103 2.29 -11.51 0.20
CA ILE A 103 3.49 -11.95 0.93
C ILE A 103 4.56 -12.44 -0.04
N PHE A 104 4.19 -13.29 -1.00
CA PHE A 104 5.12 -13.84 -1.98
C PHE A 104 5.80 -12.73 -2.80
N LEU A 105 5.01 -11.78 -3.31
CA LEU A 105 5.52 -10.65 -4.08
C LEU A 105 6.34 -9.68 -3.24
N ALA A 106 5.97 -9.48 -1.97
CA ALA A 106 6.71 -8.59 -1.07
C ALA A 106 8.08 -9.14 -0.65
N LEU A 107 8.27 -10.46 -0.70
CA LEU A 107 9.54 -11.13 -0.37
C LEU A 107 10.45 -11.33 -1.59
N ARG A 108 9.97 -11.03 -2.80
CA ARG A 108 10.70 -11.17 -4.06
C ARG A 108 11.70 -10.02 -4.26
#